data_AF-A0A924S774-F1
#
_entry.id   AF-A0A924S774-F1
#
_cell.length_a   1.000
_cell.length_b   1.000
_cell.length_c   1.000
_cell.angle_alpha   90.00
_cell.angle_beta   90.00
_cell.angle_gamma   90.00
#
_symmetry.space_group_name_H-M   'P 1'
#
loop_
_entity.id
_entity.type
_entity.pdbx_description
1 polymer ?
#
loop_
_entity_poly.entity_id
_entity_poly.type
_entity_poly.pdbx_seq_one_letter_code
_entity_poly.pdbx_strand_id
1 'polypeptide(L)'
;MNVSLTTELERRIAEKVESGLYTTASEVVREGLRLLFSADSLRAQQLERLNADLQLGLDQLDRGESITGEELARELDALLKSA
;
A
#
# COMPACT_ATOMS: atom_id res chain seq x y z
N MET A 1 -4.73 1.43 29.05
CA MET A 1 -5.22 2.59 28.28
C MET A 1 -6.71 2.39 28.06
N ASN A 2 -7.54 3.42 28.27
CA ASN A 2 -8.97 3.36 27.97
C ASN A 2 -9.23 4.09 26.66
N VAL A 3 -9.99 3.49 25.75
CA VAL A 3 -10.30 4.06 24.44
C VAL A 3 -11.81 4.04 24.27
N SER A 4 -12.38 5.18 23.95
CA SER A 4 -13.81 5.28 23.67
C SER A 4 -14.09 4.86 22.23
N LEU A 5 -15.08 3.99 22.06
CA LEU A 5 -15.54 3.53 20.76
C LEU A 5 -16.93 4.10 20.49
N THR A 6 -17.28 4.20 19.21
CA THR A 6 -18.68 4.46 18.83
C THR A 6 -19.50 3.20 19.08
N THR A 7 -20.80 3.36 19.34
CA THR A 7 -21.71 2.24 19.59
C THR A 7 -21.68 1.18 18.48
N GLU A 8 -21.52 1.59 17.22
CA GLU A 8 -21.41 0.66 16.10
C GLU A 8 -20.12 -0.18 16.14
N LEU A 9 -18.99 0.41 16.56
CA LEU A 9 -17.73 -0.33 16.71
C LEU A 9 -17.79 -1.31 17.88
N GLU A 10 -18.41 -0.92 19.00
CA GLU A 10 -18.65 -1.81 20.13
C GLU A 10 -19.50 -3.01 19.71
N ARG A 11 -20.60 -2.77 18.99
CA ARG A 11 -21.47 -3.83 18.45
C ARG A 11 -20.68 -4.81 17.57
N ARG A 12 -19.90 -4.32 16.61
CA ARG A 12 -19.09 -5.18 15.72
C ARG A 12 -18.02 -5.98 16.45
N ILE A 13 -17.41 -5.40 17.48
CA ILE A 13 -16.44 -6.11 18.31
C ILE A 13 -17.13 -7.20 19.12
N ALA A 14 -18.29 -6.91 19.72
CA ALA A 14 -19.08 -7.87 20.46
C ALA A 14 -19.48 -9.07 19.58
N GLU A 15 -20.00 -8.83 18.36
CA GLU A 15 -20.34 -9.89 17.39
C GLU A 15 -19.16 -10.81 17.07
N LYS A 16 -17.96 -10.25 16.93
CA LYS A 16 -16.74 -11.04 16.69
C LYS A 16 -16.36 -11.92 17.88
N VAL A 17 -16.56 -11.43 19.10
CA VAL A 17 -16.31 -12.24 20.32
C VAL A 17 -17.39 -13.31 20.48
N GLU A 18 -18.66 -12.96 20.29
CA GLU A 18 -19.81 -13.88 20.37
C GLU A 18 -19.72 -15.02 19.35
N SER A 19 -19.15 -14.75 18.16
CA SER A 19 -18.90 -15.79 17.17
C SER A 19 -17.90 -16.88 17.60
N GLY A 20 -17.17 -16.65 18.70
CA GLY A 20 -16.11 -17.54 19.20
C GLY A 20 -14.78 -17.41 18.44
N LEU A 21 -14.70 -16.55 17.42
CA LEU A 21 -13.45 -16.28 16.69
C LEU A 21 -12.40 -15.58 17.55
N TYR A 22 -12.82 -14.84 18.56
CA TYR A 22 -11.95 -14.11 19.49
C TYR A 22 -12.44 -14.28 20.92
N THR A 23 -11.52 -14.29 21.88
CA THR A 23 -11.87 -14.49 23.30
C THR A 23 -12.24 -13.18 23.99
N THR A 24 -11.66 -12.06 23.53
CA THR A 24 -11.85 -10.75 24.18
C THR A 24 -11.91 -9.61 23.17
N ALA A 25 -12.59 -8.52 23.54
CA ALA A 25 -12.60 -7.28 22.76
C ALA A 25 -11.17 -6.74 22.51
N SER A 26 -10.29 -6.83 23.50
CA SER A 26 -8.90 -6.39 23.37
C SER A 26 -8.12 -7.18 22.32
N GLU A 27 -8.47 -8.44 22.08
CA GLU A 27 -7.87 -9.25 21.03
C GLU A 27 -8.27 -8.77 19.64
N VAL A 28 -9.57 -8.50 19.44
CA VAL A 28 -10.10 -7.93 18.19
C VAL A 28 -9.42 -6.59 17.88
N VAL A 29 -9.28 -5.72 18.89
CA VAL A 29 -8.65 -4.42 18.73
C VAL A 29 -7.17 -4.56 18.39
N ARG A 30 -6.42 -5.43 19.08
CA ARG A 30 -5.00 -5.65 18.77
C ARG A 30 -4.78 -6.15 17.35
N GLU A 31 -5.63 -7.07 16.90
CA GLU A 31 -5.56 -7.59 15.54
C GLU A 31 -5.87 -6.51 14.50
N GLY A 32 -6.91 -5.69 14.73
CA GLY A 32 -7.22 -4.54 13.88
C GLY A 32 -6.08 -3.54 13.79
N LEU A 33 -5.45 -3.21 14.93
CA LEU A 33 -4.29 -2.31 14.98
C LEU A 33 -3.06 -2.90 14.28
N ARG A 34 -2.83 -4.21 14.41
CA ARG A 34 -1.73 -4.90 13.70
C ARG A 34 -1.89 -4.78 12.19
N LEU A 35 -3.11 -5.00 11.68
CA LEU A 35 -3.42 -4.82 10.26
C LEU A 35 -3.25 -3.37 9.82
N LEU A 36 -3.73 -2.41 10.61
CA LEU A 36 -3.58 -0.98 10.33
C LEU A 36 -2.11 -0.59 10.20
N PHE A 37 -1.28 -0.91 11.20
CA PHE A 37 0.14 -0.56 11.18
C PHE A 37 0.92 -1.26 10.06
N SER A 38 0.51 -2.48 9.70
CA SER A 38 1.11 -3.21 8.57
C SER A 38 0.78 -2.51 7.25
N ALA A 39 -0.46 -2.08 7.06
CA ALA A 39 -0.89 -1.32 5.89
C ALA A 39 -0.20 0.05 5.79
N ASP A 40 -0.09 0.76 6.91
CA ASP A 40 0.62 2.05 6.98
C ASP A 40 2.11 1.89 6.61
N SER A 41 2.75 0.85 7.14
CA SER A 41 4.16 0.55 6.84
C SER A 41 4.37 0.22 5.36
N LEU A 42 3.48 -0.61 4.78
CA LEU A 42 3.54 -0.94 3.36
C LEU A 42 3.34 0.30 2.48
N ARG A 43 2.37 1.16 2.82
CA ARG A 43 2.10 2.39 2.09
C ARG A 43 3.29 3.35 2.14
N ALA A 44 3.94 3.47 3.31
CA ALA A 44 5.15 4.28 3.46
C ALA A 44 6.29 3.77 2.56
N GLN A 45 6.54 2.46 2.54
CA GLN A 45 7.57 1.85 1.68
C GLN A 45 7.28 2.04 0.19
N GLN A 46 6.01 1.90 -0.23
CA GLN A 46 5.61 2.15 -1.62
C GLN A 46 5.85 3.60 -2.02
N LEU A 47 5.56 4.55 -1.13
CA LEU A 47 5.77 5.97 -1.38
C LEU A 47 7.25 6.33 -1.45
N GLU A 48 8.06 5.78 -0.54
CA GLU A 48 9.53 5.92 -0.57
C GLU A 48 10.10 5.37 -1.88
N ARG A 49 9.66 4.18 -2.29
CA ARG A 49 10.08 3.58 -3.56
C ARG A 49 9.70 4.43 -4.75
N LEU A 50 8.45 4.91 -4.81
CA LEU A 50 7.98 5.77 -5.89
C LEU A 50 8.78 7.07 -5.96
N ASN A 51 9.08 7.68 -4.82
CA ASN A 51 9.90 8.89 -4.78
C ASN A 51 11.33 8.63 -5.27
N ALA A 52 11.92 7.50 -4.91
CA ALA A 52 13.24 7.11 -5.41
C ALA A 52 13.24 6.87 -6.92
N ASP A 53 12.24 6.16 -7.44
CA ASP A 53 12.09 5.90 -8.88
C ASP A 53 11.85 7.22 -9.66
N LEU A 54 11.06 8.15 -9.09
CA LEU A 54 10.85 9.48 -9.66
C LEU A 54 12.15 10.29 -9.69
N GLN A 55 12.92 10.30 -8.59
CA GLN A 55 14.19 11.02 -8.53
C GLN A 55 15.18 10.47 -9.56
N LEU A 56 15.26 9.14 -9.71
CA LEU A 56 16.07 8.51 -10.74
C LEU A 56 15.66 8.98 -12.14
N GLY A 57 14.36 9.02 -12.43
CA GLY A 57 13.84 9.52 -13.71
C GLY A 57 14.16 11.00 -13.94
N LEU A 58 14.03 11.85 -12.92
CA LEU A 58 14.42 13.26 -13.01
C LEU A 58 15.91 13.43 -13.27
N ASP A 59 16.76 12.68 -12.56
CA ASP A 59 18.21 12.72 -12.77
C ASP A 59 18.59 12.25 -14.19
N GLN A 60 17.87 11.28 -14.75
CA GLN A 60 18.03 10.84 -16.15
C GLN A 60 17.64 11.95 -17.13
N LEU A 61 16.50 12.62 -16.90
CA LEU A 61 16.06 13.75 -17.72
C LEU A 61 17.08 14.90 -17.68
N ASP A 62 17.63 15.23 -16.51
CA ASP A 62 18.66 16.26 -16.35
C ASP A 62 19.95 15.94 -17.11
N ARG A 63 20.27 14.65 -17.29
CA ARG A 63 21.39 14.17 -18.13
C ARG A 63 21.03 14.07 -19.61
N GLY A 64 19.79 14.35 -20.00
CA GLY A 64 19.30 14.18 -21.37
C GLY A 64 19.06 12.73 -21.78
N GLU A 65 19.01 11.80 -20.82
CA GLU A 65 18.75 10.37 -21.03
C GLU A 65 17.23 10.13 -21.16
N SER A 66 16.62 10.75 -22.18
CA SER A 66 15.19 10.66 -22.46
C SER A 66 14.94 10.17 -23.88
N ILE A 67 13.88 9.39 -24.06
CA ILE A 67 13.36 9.02 -25.39
C ILE A 67 12.02 9.71 -25.64
N THR A 68 11.74 9.97 -26.91
CA THR A 68 10.44 10.45 -27.36
C THR A 68 9.38 9.34 -27.33
N GLY A 69 8.11 9.72 -27.29
CA GLY A 69 7.01 8.75 -27.36
C GLY A 69 7.01 7.92 -28.66
N GLU A 70 7.50 8.50 -29.76
CA GLU A 70 7.63 7.82 -31.06
C GLU A 70 8.77 6.79 -31.07
N GLU A 71 9.86 7.05 -30.34
CA GLU A 71 10.93 6.08 -30.11
C GLU A 71 10.47 4.93 -29.23
N LEU A 72 9.78 5.24 -28.13
CA LEU A 72 9.18 4.22 -27.25
C LEU A 72 8.22 3.29 -28.01
N ALA A 73 7.34 3.86 -28.83
CA ALA A 73 6.38 3.08 -29.61
C ALA A 73 7.07 2.12 -30.59
N ARG A 74 8.16 2.56 -31.23
CA ARG A 74 8.95 1.73 -32.15
C ARG A 74 9.68 0.59 -31.41
N GLU A 75 10.27 0.87 -30.25
CA GLU A 75 10.94 -0.17 -29.45
C GLU A 75 9.95 -1.22 -28.92
N LEU A 76 8.78 -0.80 -28.43
CA LEU A 76 7.74 -1.73 -27.96
C LEU A 76 7.22 -2.63 -29.08
N ASP A 77 6.95 -2.08 -30.27
CA ASP A 77 6.52 -2.84 -31.44
C ASP A 77 7.58 -3.86 -31.90
N ALA A 78 8.87 -3.50 -31.82
CA ALA A 78 9.98 -4.39 -32.12
C ALA A 78 10.08 -5.54 -31.10
N LEU A 79 9.95 -5.25 -29.80
CA LEU A 79 9.98 -6.26 -28.74
C LEU A 79 8.82 -7.25 -28.86
N LEU A 80 7.60 -6.76 -29.11
CA LEU A 80 6.41 -7.60 -29.28
C LEU A 80 6.45 -8.49 -30.52
N LYS A 81 7.17 -8.10 -31.58
CA LYS A 81 7.38 -8.93 -32.78
C LYS A 81 8.50 -9.96 -32.63
N SER A 82 9.37 -9.78 -31.63
CA SER A 82 10.48 -10.69 -31.33
C SER A 82 10.14 -11.76 -30.27
N ALA A 83 8.95 -11.67 -29.66
CA ALA A 83 8.41 -12.61 -28.69
C ALA A 83 7.43 -13.60 -29.36
#